data_AF-A0A3L6RYL3-F1
#
_entry.id   AF-A0A3L6RYL3-F1
#
_cell.length_a   1.000
_cell.length_b   1.000
_cell.length_c   1.000
_cell.angle_alpha   90.00
_cell.angle_beta   90.00
_cell.angle_gamma   90.00
#
_symmetry.space_group_name_H-M   'P 1'
#
loop_
_entity.id
_entity.type
_entity.pdbx_description
1 polymer ?
#
loop_
_entity_poly.entity_id
_entity_poly.type
_entity_poly.pdbx_seq_one_letter_code
_entity_poly.pdbx_strand_id
1 'polypeptide(L)'
;MEEVTEGVNNLAITEPHKKNRIQVSNTKKPLFFYVNLAKRYMQQHEEVELSALGMAIATVVTVAEILKNNGLAVEKKIMTSTVDVKDDSRSRPIQKAKIEIVLGKTEKFDELMAAAEEEREAAKAEEQS
;
A
#
# COMPACT_ATOMS: atom_id res chain seq x y z
N MET A 1 14.82 -22.55 -13.88
CA MET A 1 13.80 -21.64 -14.41
C MET A 1 13.61 -20.56 -13.36
N GLU A 2 14.56 -19.64 -13.31
CA GLU A 2 14.82 -18.79 -12.15
C GLU A 2 15.49 -17.52 -12.68
N GLU A 3 14.74 -16.66 -13.36
CA GLU A 3 15.32 -15.46 -13.98
C GLU A 3 14.30 -14.34 -14.26
N VAL A 4 13.32 -14.14 -13.37
CA VAL A 4 12.37 -13.01 -13.51
C VAL A 4 12.12 -12.35 -12.16
N THR A 5 13.16 -11.76 -11.54
CA THR A 5 12.98 -10.90 -10.37
C THR A 5 13.74 -9.58 -10.37
N GLU A 6 14.50 -9.25 -11.41
CA GLU A 6 15.36 -8.04 -11.38
C GLU A 6 14.74 -6.78 -12.00
N GLY A 7 13.58 -6.89 -12.67
CA GLY A 7 12.98 -5.78 -13.41
C GLY A 7 12.30 -4.66 -12.60
N VAL A 8 12.48 -4.57 -11.28
CA VAL A 8 11.84 -3.51 -10.46
C VAL A 8 12.77 -2.39 -10.02
N ASN A 9 14.08 -2.49 -10.28
CA ASN A 9 15.06 -1.59 -9.63
C ASN A 9 15.49 -0.34 -10.40
N ASN A 10 15.06 -0.11 -11.65
CA ASN A 10 15.55 1.05 -12.41
C ASN A 10 14.44 1.87 -13.07
N LEU A 11 13.43 2.28 -12.29
CA LEU A 11 12.83 3.59 -12.55
C LEU A 11 13.65 4.62 -11.79
N ALA A 12 14.37 5.47 -12.52
CA ALA A 12 14.79 6.77 -12.01
C ALA A 12 13.51 7.55 -11.69
N ILE A 13 13.01 7.35 -10.47
CA ILE A 13 11.95 8.14 -9.86
C ILE A 13 12.59 9.51 -9.62
N THR A 14 12.35 10.46 -10.52
CA THR A 14 12.74 11.87 -10.38
C THR A 14 12.00 12.60 -9.25
N GLU A 15 11.22 11.88 -8.45
CA GLU A 15 10.62 12.38 -7.21
C GLU A 15 11.41 11.88 -6.00
N PRO A 16 11.74 12.75 -5.02
CA PRO A 16 12.38 12.31 -3.79
C PRO A 16 11.59 11.14 -3.18
N HIS A 17 12.27 10.06 -2.83
CA HIS A 17 11.65 8.90 -2.18
C HIS A 17 10.94 9.35 -0.91
N LYS A 18 9.62 9.56 -1.01
CA LYS A 18 8.78 9.84 0.15
C LYS A 18 8.82 8.63 1.06
N LYS A 19 9.18 8.85 2.33
CA LYS A 19 9.32 7.78 3.34
C LYS A 19 7.99 7.07 3.63
N ASN A 20 6.86 7.68 3.27
CA ASN A 20 5.50 7.18 3.49
C ASN A 20 4.80 6.66 2.23
N ARG A 21 5.56 6.25 1.19
CA ARG A 21 4.98 5.68 -0.05
C ARG A 21 5.07 4.17 -0.09
N ILE A 22 3.96 3.52 -0.40
CA ILE A 22 3.83 2.07 -0.62
C ILE A 22 3.51 1.84 -2.09
N GLN A 23 4.39 1.10 -2.77
CA GLN A 23 4.17 0.61 -4.11
C GLN A 23 3.68 -0.84 -4.05
N VAL A 24 2.45 -1.05 -4.49
CA VAL A 24 1.84 -2.37 -4.54
C VAL A 24 2.11 -2.97 -5.92
N SER A 25 2.83 -4.07 -5.91
CA SER A 25 3.07 -4.92 -7.08
C SER A 25 2.33 -6.25 -6.93
N ASN A 26 2.32 -7.05 -7.99
CA ASN A 26 1.53 -8.27 -8.01
C ASN A 26 2.22 -9.46 -7.28
N THR A 27 1.36 -10.36 -6.79
CA THR A 27 1.52 -11.79 -6.42
C THR A 27 2.41 -12.25 -5.26
N LYS A 28 3.24 -11.44 -4.61
CA LYS A 28 4.13 -11.98 -3.55
C LYS A 28 3.73 -11.69 -2.11
N LYS A 29 2.87 -10.70 -1.87
CA LYS A 29 2.49 -10.29 -0.51
C LYS A 29 0.99 -10.47 -0.30
N PRO A 30 0.56 -11.00 0.86
CA PRO A 30 -0.85 -11.11 1.18
C PRO A 30 -1.47 -9.72 1.35
N LEU A 31 -2.78 -9.58 1.14
CA LEU A 31 -3.50 -8.30 1.25
C LEU A 31 -3.20 -7.55 2.55
N PHE A 32 -3.27 -8.24 3.69
CA PHE A 32 -3.04 -7.66 5.01
C PHE A 32 -1.61 -7.20 5.26
N PHE A 33 -0.62 -7.63 4.47
CA PHE A 33 0.71 -7.04 4.52
C PHE A 33 0.66 -5.54 4.21
N TYR A 34 -0.06 -5.16 3.15
CA TYR A 34 -0.18 -3.76 2.74
C TYR A 34 -1.07 -2.96 3.70
N VAL A 35 -2.14 -3.56 4.23
CA VAL A 35 -2.97 -2.93 5.27
C VAL A 35 -2.13 -2.59 6.51
N ASN A 36 -1.35 -3.56 7.01
CA ASN A 36 -0.54 -3.36 8.20
C ASN A 36 0.64 -2.40 7.96
N LEU A 37 1.25 -2.44 6.78
CA LEU A 37 2.28 -1.48 6.40
C LEU A 37 1.73 -0.05 6.33
N ALA A 38 0.53 0.13 5.77
CA ALA A 38 -0.14 1.43 5.71
C ALA A 38 -0.46 1.98 7.10
N LYS A 39 -0.97 1.13 8.02
CA LYS A 39 -1.16 1.49 9.43
C LYS A 39 0.14 1.99 10.06
N ARG A 40 1.24 1.24 9.88
CA ARG A 40 2.56 1.60 10.42
C ARG A 40 3.09 2.92 9.83
N TYR A 41 2.91 3.16 8.54
CA TYR A 41 3.35 4.41 7.91
C TYR A 41 2.54 5.60 8.39
N MET A 42 1.21 5.45 8.52
CA MET A 42 0.37 6.50 9.10
C MET A 42 0.77 6.78 10.55
N GLN A 43 1.08 5.77 11.37
CA GLN A 43 1.62 5.98 12.73
C GLN A 43 2.87 6.87 12.75
N GLN A 44 3.74 6.77 11.74
CA GLN A 44 5.03 7.48 11.67
C GLN A 44 4.96 8.85 10.97
N HIS A 45 4.01 9.03 10.05
CA HIS A 45 4.02 10.15 9.09
C HIS A 45 2.66 10.85 8.88
N GLU A 46 1.64 10.51 9.69
CA GLU A 46 0.23 10.98 9.59
C GLU A 46 -0.52 10.61 8.31
N GLU A 47 0.19 10.43 7.20
CA GLU A 47 -0.34 10.08 5.90
C GLU A 47 0.45 8.93 5.27
N VAL A 48 -0.20 8.23 4.35
CA VAL A 48 0.41 7.20 3.51
C VAL A 48 -0.02 7.39 2.06
N GLU A 49 0.94 7.21 1.13
CA GLU A 49 0.70 7.23 -0.31
C GLU A 49 0.72 5.79 -0.84
N LEU A 50 -0.41 5.31 -1.34
CA LEU A 50 -0.55 3.98 -1.96
C LEU A 50 -0.53 4.13 -3.47
N SER A 51 0.29 3.35 -4.17
CA SER A 51 0.34 3.37 -5.63
C SER A 51 0.43 1.97 -6.22
N ALA A 52 -0.18 1.78 -7.40
CA ALA A 52 -0.14 0.51 -8.13
C ALA A 52 -0.27 0.71 -9.63
N LEU A 53 0.14 -0.31 -10.38
CA LEU A 53 0.02 -0.39 -11.83
C LEU A 53 -0.82 -1.60 -12.26
N GLY A 54 -1.69 -1.41 -13.25
CA GLY A 54 -2.46 -2.49 -13.89
C GLY A 54 -3.24 -3.34 -12.89
N MET A 55 -3.02 -4.66 -12.90
CA MET A 55 -3.77 -5.61 -12.05
C MET A 55 -3.63 -5.34 -10.54
N ALA A 56 -2.53 -4.73 -10.09
CA ALA A 56 -2.33 -4.42 -8.68
C ALA A 56 -3.20 -3.26 -8.17
N ILE A 57 -3.89 -2.53 -9.07
CA ILE A 57 -4.82 -1.45 -8.70
C ILE A 57 -5.92 -1.96 -7.77
N ALA A 58 -6.46 -3.16 -8.04
CA ALA A 58 -7.49 -3.75 -7.20
C ALA A 58 -7.03 -3.88 -5.74
N THR A 59 -5.80 -4.34 -5.50
CA THR A 59 -5.24 -4.45 -4.15
C THR A 59 -5.16 -3.10 -3.45
N VAL A 60 -4.74 -2.02 -4.14
CA VAL A 60 -4.69 -0.68 -3.54
C VAL A 60 -6.07 -0.17 -3.18
N VAL A 61 -7.06 -0.39 -4.05
CA VAL A 61 -8.46 -0.01 -3.78
C VAL A 61 -8.97 -0.76 -2.54
N THR A 62 -8.78 -2.07 -2.48
CA THR A 62 -9.20 -2.88 -1.33
C THR A 62 -8.50 -2.47 -0.03
N VAL A 63 -7.20 -2.16 -0.07
CA VAL A 63 -6.47 -1.67 1.13
C VAL A 63 -7.06 -0.34 1.60
N ALA A 64 -7.32 0.59 0.68
CA ALA A 64 -7.93 1.87 1.02
C ALA A 64 -9.33 1.66 1.63
N GLU A 65 -10.17 0.83 1.01
CA GLU A 65 -11.52 0.51 1.51
C GLU A 65 -11.48 -0.08 2.91
N ILE A 66 -10.61 -1.05 3.19
CA ILE A 66 -10.45 -1.65 4.53
C ILE A 66 -10.12 -0.56 5.55
N LEU A 67 -9.15 0.31 5.26
CA LEU A 67 -8.72 1.36 6.19
C LEU A 67 -9.82 2.38 6.45
N LYS A 68 -10.59 2.78 5.43
CA LYS A 68 -11.70 3.73 5.59
C LYS A 68 -12.87 3.10 6.34
N ASN A 69 -13.27 1.88 5.98
CA ASN A 69 -14.42 1.20 6.59
C ASN A 69 -14.17 0.88 8.07
N ASN A 70 -12.92 0.59 8.44
CA ASN A 70 -12.53 0.42 9.84
C ASN A 70 -12.36 1.75 10.59
N GLY A 71 -12.65 2.88 9.96
CA GLY A 71 -12.55 4.21 10.58
C GLY A 71 -11.13 4.63 10.93
N LEU A 72 -10.11 4.08 10.25
CA LEU A 72 -8.70 4.39 10.50
C LEU A 72 -8.18 5.51 9.59
N ALA A 73 -8.74 5.66 8.39
CA ALA A 73 -8.23 6.59 7.40
C ALA A 73 -9.33 7.36 6.68
N VAL A 74 -8.98 8.56 6.23
CA VAL A 74 -9.75 9.38 5.29
C VAL A 74 -8.95 9.60 4.01
N GLU A 75 -9.59 9.55 2.86
CA GLU A 75 -8.94 9.89 1.60
C GLU A 75 -8.65 11.38 1.51
N LYS A 76 -7.40 11.73 1.18
CA LYS A 76 -6.97 13.10 0.88
C LYS A 76 -6.87 13.33 -0.62
N LYS A 77 -6.47 12.30 -1.38
CA LYS A 77 -6.33 12.36 -2.84
C LYS A 77 -6.56 10.98 -3.43
N ILE A 78 -7.27 10.93 -4.56
CA ILE A 78 -7.36 9.76 -5.43
C ILE A 78 -7.06 10.24 -6.85
N MET A 79 -6.05 9.67 -7.49
CA MET A 79 -5.65 10.03 -8.84
C MET A 79 -5.36 8.77 -9.65
N THR A 80 -5.89 8.74 -10.87
CA THR A 80 -5.57 7.72 -11.87
C THR A 80 -4.90 8.40 -13.07
N SER A 81 -3.95 7.71 -13.67
CA SER A 81 -3.25 8.17 -14.86
C SER A 81 -2.82 6.99 -15.72
N THR A 82 -2.33 7.28 -16.92
CA THR A 82 -1.66 6.29 -17.76
C THR A 82 -0.19 6.65 -17.83
N VAL A 83 0.68 5.68 -17.59
CA VAL A 83 2.14 5.88 -17.61
C VAL A 83 2.79 4.92 -18.60
N ASP A 84 3.83 5.39 -19.28
CA ASP A 84 4.68 4.55 -20.10
C ASP A 84 5.63 3.74 -19.22
N VAL A 85 5.56 2.42 -19.33
CA VAL A 85 6.44 1.49 -18.61
C VAL A 85 7.36 0.83 -19.61
N LYS A 86 8.67 0.92 -19.36
CA LYS A 86 9.67 0.18 -20.13
C LYS A 86 9.52 -1.31 -19.83
N ASP A 87 9.40 -2.10 -20.88
CA ASP A 87 9.41 -3.56 -20.81
C ASP A 87 10.61 -4.03 -21.63
N ASP A 88 11.65 -4.55 -20.98
CA ASP A 88 12.88 -4.97 -21.65
C ASP A 88 12.67 -6.13 -22.64
N SER A 89 11.52 -6.82 -22.56
CA SER A 89 11.12 -7.85 -23.53
C SER A 89 10.49 -7.27 -24.81
N ARG A 90 10.17 -5.96 -24.83
CA ARG A 90 9.52 -5.30 -25.97
C ARG A 90 10.32 -4.10 -26.46
N SER A 91 10.31 -3.89 -27.77
CA SER A 91 11.00 -2.75 -28.40
C SER A 91 10.34 -1.39 -28.15
N ARG A 92 9.09 -1.36 -27.65
CA ARG A 92 8.33 -0.13 -27.38
C ARG A 92 7.78 -0.12 -25.95
N PRO A 93 7.74 1.04 -25.28
CA PRO A 93 7.08 1.20 -23.99
C PRO A 93 5.61 0.75 -24.04
N ILE A 94 5.13 0.22 -22.92
CA ILE A 94 3.73 -0.18 -22.76
C ILE A 94 3.04 0.81 -21.84
N GLN A 95 1.90 1.31 -22.26
CA GLN A 95 1.03 2.11 -21.41
C GLN A 95 0.34 1.24 -20.36
N LYS A 96 0.51 1.59 -19.08
CA LYS A 96 -0.22 0.98 -17.97
C LYS A 96 -0.99 2.03 -17.20
N ALA A 97 -2.20 1.65 -16.77
CA ALA A 97 -2.94 2.43 -15.79
C ALA A 97 -2.16 2.46 -14.47
N LYS A 98 -2.08 3.63 -13.86
CA LYS A 98 -1.49 3.91 -12.55
C LYS A 98 -2.57 4.50 -11.65
N ILE A 99 -2.60 4.07 -10.39
CA ILE A 99 -3.40 4.70 -9.34
C ILE A 99 -2.47 5.23 -8.24
N GLU A 100 -2.85 6.36 -7.65
CA GLU A 100 -2.20 6.99 -6.51
C GLU A 100 -3.29 7.46 -5.54
N ILE A 101 -3.27 6.92 -4.31
CA ILE A 101 -4.20 7.27 -3.23
C ILE A 101 -3.39 7.80 -2.06
N VAL A 102 -3.72 9.01 -1.60
CA VAL A 102 -3.20 9.54 -0.33
C VAL A 102 -4.26 9.38 0.73
N LEU A 103 -3.91 8.68 1.80
CA LEU A 103 -4.76 8.50 2.98
C LEU A 103 -4.14 9.24 4.16
N GLY A 104 -4.97 9.92 4.95
CA GLY A 104 -4.58 10.50 6.23
C GLY A 104 -5.23 9.79 7.40
N LYS A 105 -4.59 9.82 8.57
CA LYS A 105 -5.20 9.38 9.83
C LYS A 105 -6.53 10.09 10.08
N THR A 106 -7.49 9.35 10.61
CA THR A 106 -8.66 9.92 11.29
C THR A 106 -8.30 10.29 12.73
N GLU A 107 -9.16 11.08 13.38
CA GLU A 107 -9.02 11.41 14.81
C GLU A 107 -9.02 10.17 15.71
N LYS A 108 -9.80 9.13 15.34
CA LYS A 108 -9.92 7.87 16.09
C LYS A 108 -8.77 6.88 15.83
N PHE A 109 -7.79 7.24 15.02
CA PHE A 109 -6.81 6.29 14.53
C PHE A 109 -5.97 5.69 15.66
N ASP A 110 -5.42 6.54 16.55
CA ASP A 110 -4.51 6.07 17.59
C ASP A 110 -5.28 5.26 18.66
N GLU A 111 -6.53 5.62 18.96
CA GLU A 111 -7.42 4.87 19.85
C GLU A 111 -7.73 3.46 19.31
N LEU A 112 -8.14 3.37 18.04
CA LEU A 112 -8.46 2.10 17.39
C LEU A 112 -7.24 1.20 17.22
N MET A 113 -6.05 1.78 17.02
CA MET A 113 -4.80 1.03 16.95
C MET A 113 -4.39 0.47 18.32
N ALA A 114 -4.61 1.22 19.41
CA ALA A 114 -4.34 0.75 20.76
C ALA A 114 -5.29 -0.38 21.18
N ALA A 115 -6.60 -0.20 20.94
CA ALA A 115 -7.61 -1.23 21.22
C ALA A 115 -7.34 -2.54 20.46
N ALA A 116 -6.96 -2.46 19.18
CA ALA A 116 -6.64 -3.64 18.37
C ALA A 116 -5.39 -4.39 18.86
N GLU A 117 -4.42 -3.70 19.47
CA GLU A 117 -3.24 -4.35 20.05
C GLU A 117 -3.60 -5.03 21.37
N GLU A 118 -4.43 -4.41 22.21
CA GLU A 118 -4.94 -5.00 23.45
C GLU A 118 -5.75 -6.28 23.19
N GLU A 119 -6.69 -6.25 22.24
CA GLU A 119 -7.45 -7.44 21.83
C GLU A 119 -6.55 -8.56 21.33
N ARG A 120 -5.48 -8.22 20.60
CA ARG A 120 -4.53 -9.20 20.07
C ARG A 120 -3.68 -9.83 21.17
N GLU A 121 -3.27 -9.07 22.17
CA GLU A 121 -2.52 -9.59 23.32
C GLU A 121 -3.42 -10.46 24.21
N ALA A 122 -4.69 -10.09 24.41
CA ALA A 122 -5.67 -10.91 25.12
C ALA A 122 -5.88 -12.27 24.42
N ALA A 123 -6.09 -12.27 23.09
CA ALA A 123 -6.28 -13.50 22.32
C ALA A 123 -5.07 -14.45 22.39
N LYS A 124 -3.84 -13.91 22.40
CA LYS A 124 -2.62 -14.72 22.54
C LYS A 124 -2.48 -15.33 23.94
N ALA A 125 -2.93 -14.64 24.99
CA ALA A 125 -2.89 -15.15 26.35
C ALA A 125 -3.88 -16.32 26.54
N GLU A 126 -5.05 -16.25 25.91
CA GLU A 126 -6.06 -17.31 25.92
C GLU A 126 -5.63 -18.56 25.13
N GLU A 127 -4.96 -18.42 23.99
CA GLU A 127 -4.43 -19.55 23.20
C GLU A 127 -3.26 -20.29 23.88
N GLN A 128 -2.61 -19.68 24.87
CA GLN A 128 -1.49 -20.27 25.62
C GLN A 128 -1.92 -20.90 26.97
N SER A 129 -3.22 -20.88 27.28
CA SER A 129 -3.83 -21.44 28.50
C SER A 129 -4.46 -22.82 28.24
#